data_AF-A0A085WSG1-F1
#
_entry.id   AF-A0A085WSG1-F1
#
_cell.length_a   1.000
_cell.length_b   1.000
_cell.length_c   1.000
_cell.angle_alpha   90.00
_cell.angle_beta   90.00
_cell.angle_gamma   90.00
#
_symmetry.space_group_name_H-M   'P 1'
#
loop_
_entity.id
_entity.type
_entity.pdbx_description
1 polymer ?
#
loop_
_entity_poly.entity_id
_entity_poly.type
_entity_poly.pdbx_seq_one_letter_code
_entity_poly.pdbx_strand_id
1 'polypeptide(L)'
;MREPAEILTGPTRKMSMAAETKPVEVEKELTEIRKEVIEARNLVIKTDNLLKNLHAEVKTVGKRHEDFQRRQWISSGVAYALFAILAVGGAFMVANARNSTAGAERERLEKSVADLSSQLEKQRAELSANQSAQRAAADVYKLMTTLPGDERLKGIDALLKLDTSRLSALERQALNDRAVLLRKEIGDAALERGKAAFRRNEMRAATEDLARFMAMNPTEADALDASFFLGAAYNSINQHDKAWPLLARFVDGDKKSKTRDYAMVLLAQSYQETNQLDKALATIRDAIGNYPASQYMGAMKARLNSAKRQAGLITDTPAAPGAAAPAPATAAPAAAATPAPAPAAPAPTPAPAQ
;
A
#
# COMPACT_ATOMS: atom_id res chain seq x y z
N MET A 1 -104.79 -20.08 35.87
CA MET A 1 -104.57 -20.56 37.25
C MET A 1 -105.25 -19.53 38.15
N ARG A 2 -106.56 -19.56 38.36
CA ARG A 2 -107.32 -20.39 39.33
C ARG A 2 -106.69 -20.38 40.72
N GLU A 3 -107.19 -19.49 41.56
CA GLU A 3 -107.37 -19.74 43.00
C GLU A 3 -108.75 -19.21 43.41
N PRO A 4 -109.68 -20.11 43.79
CA PRO A 4 -110.81 -19.75 44.62
C PRO A 4 -110.62 -20.26 46.07
N ALA A 5 -111.02 -19.38 46.98
CA ALA A 5 -111.60 -19.56 48.31
C ALA A 5 -111.69 -20.98 48.93
N GLU A 6 -111.43 -21.07 50.24
CA GLU A 6 -112.45 -21.46 51.22
C GLU A 6 -111.93 -21.30 52.67
N ILE A 7 -112.57 -20.43 53.44
CA ILE A 7 -112.48 -20.37 54.91
C ILE A 7 -113.77 -20.99 55.43
N LEU A 8 -113.62 -22.09 56.17
CA LEU A 8 -114.69 -22.83 56.82
C LEU A 8 -115.10 -22.18 58.15
N THR A 9 -116.29 -22.61 58.60
CA THR A 9 -116.78 -22.71 59.99
C THR A 9 -117.50 -21.50 60.61
N GLY A 10 -118.84 -21.51 60.51
CA GLY A 10 -119.71 -21.23 61.68
C GLY A 10 -119.89 -22.51 62.53
N PRO A 11 -120.85 -22.63 63.48
CA PRO A 11 -122.01 -21.76 63.70
C PRO A 11 -122.48 -21.61 65.18
N THR A 12 -123.61 -20.89 65.36
CA THR A 12 -124.52 -20.86 66.54
C THR A 12 -124.01 -20.08 67.77
N ARG A 13 -124.84 -19.43 68.61
CA ARG A 13 -126.21 -19.73 69.03
C ARG A 13 -126.84 -18.51 69.72
N LYS A 14 -128.15 -18.41 69.54
CA LYS A 14 -129.15 -17.50 70.16
C LYS A 14 -128.96 -17.34 71.67
N MET A 15 -129.20 -16.13 72.18
CA MET A 15 -129.66 -15.90 73.56
C MET A 15 -130.82 -14.91 73.53
N SER A 16 -132.01 -15.41 73.85
CA SER A 16 -133.21 -14.64 74.16
C SER A 16 -133.36 -14.54 75.67
N MET A 17 -133.37 -13.29 76.14
CA MET A 17 -134.18 -12.72 77.23
C MET A 17 -134.24 -13.33 78.65
N ALA A 18 -134.03 -12.39 79.57
CA ALA A 18 -134.74 -12.14 80.84
C ALA A 18 -134.26 -12.86 82.11
N ALA A 19 -133.73 -12.08 83.07
CA ALA A 19 -134.40 -11.75 84.34
C ALA A 19 -133.49 -10.87 85.23
N GLU A 20 -134.14 -10.15 86.15
CA GLU A 20 -133.70 -8.99 86.93
C GLU A 20 -132.70 -9.19 88.09
N THR A 21 -131.99 -8.09 88.42
CA THR A 21 -131.57 -7.54 89.75
C THR A 21 -130.31 -8.05 90.51
N LYS A 22 -129.26 -7.20 90.63
CA LYS A 22 -128.79 -6.47 91.86
C LYS A 22 -127.39 -5.80 91.69
N PRO A 23 -127.08 -4.68 92.38
CA PRO A 23 -126.03 -3.69 92.00
C PRO A 23 -124.62 -3.88 92.61
N VAL A 24 -124.06 -5.09 92.73
CA VAL A 24 -122.74 -5.32 93.40
C VAL A 24 -121.62 -5.82 92.45
N GLU A 25 -121.92 -6.18 91.20
CA GLU A 25 -120.90 -6.68 90.24
C GLU A 25 -120.14 -5.58 89.48
N VAL A 26 -120.75 -4.41 89.28
CA VAL A 26 -120.20 -3.30 88.46
C VAL A 26 -118.90 -2.71 89.04
N GLU A 27 -118.73 -2.71 90.38
CA GLU A 27 -117.53 -2.14 91.00
C GLU A 27 -116.28 -3.02 90.81
N LYS A 28 -116.44 -4.35 90.68
CA LYS A 28 -115.31 -5.27 90.48
C LYS A 28 -114.72 -5.14 89.07
N GLU A 29 -115.57 -5.05 88.06
CA GLU A 29 -115.14 -4.88 86.66
C GLU A 29 -114.35 -3.57 86.46
N LEU A 30 -114.74 -2.48 87.11
CA LEU A 30 -114.03 -1.21 87.05
C LEU A 30 -112.62 -1.27 87.65
N THR A 31 -112.40 -2.07 88.69
CA THR A 31 -111.07 -2.25 89.27
C THR A 31 -110.14 -3.10 88.41
N GLU A 32 -110.68 -4.09 87.71
CA GLU A 32 -109.92 -4.97 86.82
C GLU A 32 -109.44 -4.22 85.56
N ILE A 33 -110.33 -3.42 84.94
CA ILE A 33 -109.97 -2.55 83.80
C ILE A 33 -108.85 -1.56 84.16
N ARG A 34 -108.89 -0.94 85.35
CA ARG A 34 -107.80 -0.04 85.78
C ARG A 34 -106.47 -0.78 85.91
N LYS A 35 -106.47 -2.03 86.38
CA LYS A 35 -105.26 -2.84 86.53
C LYS A 35 -104.69 -3.20 85.15
N GLU A 36 -105.53 -3.63 84.21
CA GLU A 36 -105.12 -3.92 82.84
C GLU A 36 -104.52 -2.70 82.12
N VAL A 37 -105.11 -1.51 82.31
CA VAL A 37 -104.57 -0.27 81.72
C VAL A 37 -103.18 0.07 82.27
N ILE A 38 -102.95 -0.15 83.57
CA ILE A 38 -101.62 0.07 84.18
C ILE A 38 -100.61 -0.94 83.65
N GLU A 39 -101.02 -2.20 83.50
CA GLU A 39 -100.16 -3.28 83.01
C GLU A 39 -99.81 -3.08 81.52
N ALA A 40 -100.78 -2.69 80.69
CA ALA A 40 -100.57 -2.31 79.29
C ALA A 40 -99.62 -1.11 79.16
N ARG A 41 -99.78 -0.07 79.99
CA ARG A 41 -98.87 1.09 80.00
C ARG A 41 -97.44 0.68 80.36
N ASN A 42 -97.28 -0.20 81.33
CA ASN A 42 -95.96 -0.68 81.74
C ASN A 42 -95.29 -1.52 80.64
N LEU A 43 -96.08 -2.32 79.92
CA LEU A 43 -95.63 -3.10 78.78
C LEU A 43 -95.18 -2.20 77.61
N VAL A 44 -95.92 -1.12 77.34
CA VAL A 44 -95.56 -0.09 76.36
C VAL A 44 -94.25 0.63 76.71
N ILE A 45 -94.03 0.98 77.98
CA ILE A 45 -92.77 1.59 78.42
C ILE A 45 -91.60 0.62 78.21
N LYS A 46 -91.83 -0.67 78.45
CA LYS A 46 -90.81 -1.70 78.26
C LYS A 46 -90.47 -1.92 76.78
N THR A 47 -91.46 -1.93 75.89
CA THR A 47 -91.21 -1.98 74.44
C THR A 47 -90.52 -0.73 73.92
N ASP A 48 -90.85 0.46 74.42
CA ASP A 48 -90.17 1.70 74.04
C ASP A 48 -88.68 1.70 74.45
N ASN A 49 -88.37 1.21 75.66
CA ASN A 49 -86.98 1.07 76.10
C ASN A 49 -86.21 0.02 75.28
N LEU A 50 -86.82 -1.11 74.93
CA LEU A 50 -86.19 -2.11 74.07
C LEU A 50 -85.95 -1.57 72.65
N LEU A 51 -86.89 -0.81 72.09
CA LEU A 51 -86.75 -0.17 70.79
C LEU A 51 -85.60 0.85 70.77
N LYS A 52 -85.47 1.68 71.81
CA LYS A 52 -84.36 2.63 71.94
C LYS A 52 -83.01 1.93 72.03
N ASN A 53 -82.94 0.83 72.77
CA ASN A 53 -81.70 0.07 72.91
C ASN A 53 -81.32 -0.65 71.61
N LEU A 54 -82.29 -1.27 70.94
CA LEU A 54 -82.10 -1.88 69.62
C LEU A 54 -81.64 -0.84 68.59
N HIS A 55 -82.23 0.36 68.61
CA HIS A 55 -81.82 1.44 67.72
C HIS A 55 -80.37 1.88 67.96
N ALA A 56 -79.94 1.92 69.23
CA ALA A 56 -78.55 2.20 69.58
C ALA A 56 -77.60 1.10 69.07
N GLU A 57 -77.94 -0.17 69.28
CA GLU A 57 -77.13 -1.29 68.80
C GLU A 57 -77.02 -1.33 67.28
N VAL A 58 -78.13 -1.17 66.55
CA VAL A 58 -78.14 -1.10 65.08
C VAL A 58 -77.24 0.03 64.58
N LYS A 59 -77.26 1.20 65.25
CA LYS A 59 -76.39 2.32 64.90
C LYS A 59 -74.91 2.00 65.15
N THR A 60 -74.58 1.28 66.21
CA THR A 60 -73.18 0.89 66.49
C THR A 60 -72.65 -0.18 65.51
N VAL A 61 -73.50 -1.14 65.13
CA VAL A 61 -73.15 -2.15 64.12
C VAL A 61 -72.96 -1.50 62.75
N GLY A 62 -73.83 -0.56 62.38
CA GLY A 62 -73.69 0.24 61.16
C GLY A 62 -72.36 0.99 61.12
N LYS A 63 -71.98 1.66 62.20
CA LYS A 63 -70.70 2.38 62.30
C LYS A 63 -69.48 1.45 62.17
N ARG A 64 -69.50 0.29 62.83
CA ARG A 64 -68.39 -0.68 62.71
C ARG A 64 -68.26 -1.23 61.29
N HIS A 65 -69.39 -1.53 60.64
CA HIS A 65 -69.36 -2.01 59.27
C HIS A 65 -68.82 -0.95 58.30
N GLU A 66 -69.21 0.31 58.48
CA GLU A 66 -68.69 1.45 57.71
C GLU A 66 -67.18 1.65 57.93
N ASP A 67 -66.68 1.52 59.17
CA ASP A 67 -65.25 1.63 59.48
C ASP A 67 -64.43 0.48 58.86
N PHE A 68 -64.94 -0.76 58.88
CA PHE A 68 -64.27 -1.88 58.22
C PHE A 68 -64.26 -1.72 56.70
N GLN A 69 -65.37 -1.30 56.10
CA GLN A 69 -65.42 -1.02 54.67
C GLN A 69 -64.45 0.13 54.31
N ARG A 70 -64.46 1.24 55.06
CA ARG A 70 -63.50 2.34 54.83
C ARG A 70 -62.06 1.88 54.94
N ARG A 71 -61.69 1.11 55.96
CA ARG A 71 -60.33 0.58 56.12
C ARG A 71 -59.94 -0.38 55.00
N GLN A 72 -60.84 -1.26 54.57
CA GLN A 72 -60.58 -2.23 53.51
C GLN A 72 -60.51 -1.59 52.12
N TRP A 73 -61.29 -0.53 51.89
CA TRP A 73 -61.22 0.26 50.66
C TRP A 73 -59.93 1.10 50.62
N ILE A 74 -59.50 1.66 51.75
CA ILE A 74 -58.24 2.39 51.83
C ILE A 74 -57.05 1.42 51.66
N SER A 75 -57.05 0.24 52.30
CA SER A 75 -55.94 -0.70 52.19
C SER A 75 -55.83 -1.36 50.81
N SER A 76 -56.95 -1.68 50.16
CA SER A 76 -56.95 -2.20 48.78
C SER A 76 -56.50 -1.13 47.78
N GLY A 77 -56.94 0.13 47.94
CA GLY A 77 -56.45 1.26 47.14
C GLY A 77 -54.94 1.45 47.22
N VAL A 78 -54.37 1.36 48.43
CA VAL A 78 -52.91 1.44 48.64
C VAL A 78 -52.18 0.26 48.01
N ALA A 79 -52.72 -0.97 48.12
CA ALA A 79 -52.12 -2.15 47.50
C ALA A 79 -52.09 -2.06 45.96
N TYR A 80 -53.18 -1.60 45.34
CA TYR A 80 -53.21 -1.37 43.89
C TYR A 80 -52.28 -0.23 43.46
N ALA A 81 -52.17 0.84 44.24
CA ALA A 81 -51.23 1.92 43.97
C ALA A 81 -49.77 1.44 44.03
N LEU A 82 -49.40 0.66 45.05
CA LEU A 82 -48.07 0.07 45.16
C LEU A 82 -47.77 -0.91 44.01
N PHE A 83 -48.74 -1.75 43.65
CA PHE A 83 -48.59 -2.66 42.52
C PHE A 83 -48.42 -1.92 41.19
N ALA A 84 -49.20 -0.86 40.96
CA ALA A 84 -49.07 -0.02 39.77
C ALA A 84 -47.69 0.66 39.70
N ILE A 85 -47.19 1.20 40.82
CA ILE A 85 -45.85 1.79 40.88
C ILE A 85 -44.77 0.75 40.57
N LEU A 86 -44.90 -0.46 41.11
CA LEU A 86 -43.93 -1.55 40.88
C LEU A 86 -43.96 -2.03 39.42
N ALA A 87 -45.16 -2.17 38.83
CA ALA A 87 -45.32 -2.53 37.42
C ALA A 87 -44.75 -1.46 36.48
N VAL A 88 -45.01 -0.17 36.75
CA VAL A 88 -44.45 0.95 35.98
C VAL A 88 -42.94 1.03 36.17
N GLY A 89 -42.43 0.86 37.39
CA GLY A 89 -41.00 0.84 37.69
C GLY A 89 -40.28 -0.32 36.99
N GLY A 90 -40.86 -1.52 37.03
CA GLY A 90 -40.34 -2.69 36.32
C GLY A 90 -40.32 -2.51 34.80
N ALA A 91 -41.41 -1.97 34.22
CA ALA A 91 -41.48 -1.66 32.79
C ALA A 91 -40.44 -0.60 32.37
N PHE A 92 -40.27 0.44 33.18
CA PHE A 92 -39.26 1.48 32.94
C PHE A 92 -37.84 0.90 33.01
N MET A 93 -37.55 0.03 33.98
CA MET A 93 -36.24 -0.61 34.11
C MET A 93 -35.93 -1.51 32.91
N VAL A 94 -36.88 -2.32 32.42
CA VAL A 94 -36.71 -3.17 31.24
C VAL A 94 -36.55 -2.34 29.97
N ALA A 95 -37.34 -1.28 29.80
CA ALA A 95 -37.23 -0.37 28.65
C ALA A 95 -35.86 0.34 28.64
N ASN A 96 -35.40 0.83 29.79
CA ASN A 96 -34.12 1.52 29.90
C ASN A 96 -32.94 0.55 29.68
N ALA A 97 -33.02 -0.68 30.22
CA ALA A 97 -32.04 -1.73 29.95
C ALA A 97 -31.96 -2.05 28.45
N ARG A 98 -33.10 -2.29 27.78
CA ARG A 98 -33.15 -2.55 26.33
C ARG A 98 -32.63 -1.37 25.50
N ASN A 99 -32.91 -0.14 25.91
CA ASN A 99 -32.41 1.04 25.21
C ASN A 99 -30.88 1.20 25.37
N SER A 100 -30.35 0.88 26.55
CA SER A 100 -28.90 0.86 26.80
C SER A 100 -28.17 -0.24 26.01
N THR A 101 -28.74 -1.45 25.91
CA THR A 101 -28.16 -2.54 25.12
C THR A 101 -28.24 -2.25 23.62
N ALA A 102 -29.36 -1.70 23.15
CA ALA A 102 -29.52 -1.28 21.76
C ALA A 102 -28.56 -0.13 21.39
N GLY A 103 -28.32 0.82 22.30
CA GLY A 103 -27.31 1.86 22.12
C GLY A 103 -25.89 1.31 22.04
N ALA A 104 -25.54 0.39 22.93
CA ALA A 104 -24.21 -0.25 22.94
C ALA A 104 -23.97 -1.12 21.68
N GLU A 105 -24.99 -1.82 21.18
CA GLU A 105 -24.91 -2.56 19.92
C GLU A 105 -24.76 -1.63 18.71
N ARG A 106 -25.51 -0.51 18.68
CA ARG A 106 -25.34 0.51 17.63
C ARG A 106 -23.94 1.10 17.64
N GLU A 107 -23.42 1.48 18.80
CA GLU A 107 -22.07 2.05 18.90
C GLU A 107 -21.00 1.03 18.47
N ARG A 108 -21.16 -0.26 18.82
CA ARG A 108 -20.28 -1.33 18.36
C ARG A 108 -20.37 -1.54 16.85
N LEU A 109 -21.57 -1.53 16.29
CA LEU A 109 -21.78 -1.67 14.85
C LEU A 109 -21.20 -0.47 14.09
N GLU A 110 -21.43 0.76 14.57
CA GLU A 110 -20.83 1.97 14.00
C GLU A 110 -19.31 1.92 14.02
N LYS A 111 -18.70 1.50 15.14
CA LYS A 111 -17.25 1.27 15.23
C LYS A 111 -16.78 0.22 14.23
N SER A 112 -17.50 -0.91 14.11
CA SER A 112 -17.14 -1.96 13.15
C SER A 112 -17.24 -1.50 11.70
N VAL A 113 -18.25 -0.69 11.36
CA VAL A 113 -18.41 -0.11 10.02
C VAL A 113 -17.28 0.88 9.74
N ALA A 114 -16.94 1.73 10.72
CA ALA A 114 -15.81 2.65 10.60
C ALA A 114 -14.48 1.90 10.41
N ASP A 115 -14.20 0.88 11.21
CA ASP A 115 -12.99 0.06 11.09
C ASP A 115 -12.91 -0.68 9.75
N LEU A 116 -14.00 -1.33 9.32
CA LEU A 116 -14.07 -2.03 8.03
C LEU A 116 -13.94 -1.07 6.85
N SER A 117 -14.54 0.13 6.95
CA SER A 117 -14.40 1.16 5.91
C SER A 117 -12.94 1.63 5.79
N SER A 118 -12.26 1.86 6.92
CA SER A 118 -10.85 2.21 6.95
C SER A 118 -9.96 1.10 6.38
N GLN A 119 -10.25 -0.17 6.68
CA GLN A 119 -9.54 -1.31 6.10
C GLN A 119 -9.75 -1.41 4.58
N LEU A 120 -10.97 -1.20 4.09
CA LEU A 120 -11.26 -1.19 2.66
C LEU A 120 -10.54 -0.05 1.94
N GLU A 121 -10.49 1.14 2.52
CA GLU A 121 -9.74 2.28 1.97
C GLU A 121 -8.24 1.99 1.91
N LYS A 122 -7.67 1.43 2.98
CA LYS A 122 -6.26 1.01 3.02
C LYS A 122 -5.96 -0.06 1.95
N GLN A 123 -6.78 -1.09 1.84
CA GLN A 123 -6.62 -2.12 0.82
C GLN A 123 -6.77 -1.59 -0.60
N ARG A 124 -7.73 -0.68 -0.84
CA ARG A 124 -7.89 -0.03 -2.15
C ARG A 124 -6.67 0.83 -2.48
N ALA A 125 -6.14 1.58 -1.51
CA ALA A 125 -4.94 2.38 -1.69
C ALA A 125 -3.74 1.48 -2.02
N GLU A 126 -3.53 0.39 -1.28
CA GLU A 126 -2.47 -0.60 -1.53
C GLU A 126 -2.60 -1.26 -2.92
N LEU A 127 -3.81 -1.68 -3.30
CA LEU A 127 -4.05 -2.26 -4.63
C LEU A 127 -3.79 -1.24 -5.75
N SER A 128 -4.23 0.01 -5.58
CA SER A 128 -3.98 1.07 -6.57
C SER A 128 -2.49 1.37 -6.71
N ALA A 129 -1.77 1.38 -5.59
CA ALA A 129 -0.31 1.51 -5.54
C ALA A 129 0.39 0.36 -6.28
N ASN A 130 -0.01 -0.88 -6.00
CA ASN A 130 0.56 -2.06 -6.66
C ASN A 130 0.27 -2.05 -8.17
N GLN A 131 -0.96 -1.72 -8.57
CA GLN A 131 -1.33 -1.57 -9.98
C GLN A 131 -0.52 -0.48 -10.69
N SER A 132 -0.28 0.66 -10.02
CA SER A 132 0.55 1.73 -10.59
C SER A 132 2.01 1.29 -10.80
N ALA A 133 2.57 0.54 -9.84
CA ALA A 133 3.92 -0.02 -9.94
C ALA A 133 4.03 -1.05 -11.07
N GLN A 134 3.03 -1.93 -11.21
CA GLN A 134 2.96 -2.90 -12.31
C GLN A 134 2.86 -2.23 -13.69
N ARG A 135 2.06 -1.16 -13.82
CA ARG A 135 2.00 -0.38 -15.07
C ARG A 135 3.35 0.25 -15.41
N ALA A 136 4.00 0.86 -14.42
CA ALA A 136 5.33 1.44 -14.62
C ALA A 136 6.37 0.37 -15.01
N ALA A 137 6.33 -0.81 -14.39
CA ALA A 137 7.17 -1.95 -14.78
C ALA A 137 6.89 -2.42 -16.22
N ALA A 138 5.63 -2.50 -16.62
CA ALA A 138 5.25 -2.88 -17.99
C ALA A 138 5.76 -1.85 -19.01
N ASP A 139 5.71 -0.56 -18.68
CA ASP A 139 6.23 0.49 -19.55
C ASP A 139 7.76 0.45 -19.64
N VAL A 140 8.47 0.19 -18.53
CA VAL A 140 9.92 -0.08 -18.54
C VAL A 140 10.26 -1.27 -19.45
N TYR A 141 9.51 -2.37 -19.33
CA TYR A 141 9.70 -3.54 -20.17
C TYR A 141 9.49 -3.23 -21.67
N LYS A 142 8.47 -2.44 -22.01
CA LYS A 142 8.25 -1.96 -23.38
C LYS A 142 9.44 -1.14 -23.88
N LEU A 143 9.95 -0.21 -23.07
CA LEU A 143 11.13 0.59 -23.46
C LEU A 143 12.35 -0.30 -23.79
N MET A 144 12.52 -1.42 -23.10
CA MET A 144 13.63 -2.36 -23.34
C MET A 144 13.43 -3.28 -24.57
N THR A 145 12.22 -3.32 -25.14
CA THR A 145 11.84 -4.25 -26.20
C THR A 145 11.45 -3.56 -27.51
N THR A 146 10.74 -2.44 -27.45
CA THR A 146 10.16 -1.77 -28.63
C THR A 146 11.06 -0.69 -29.22
N LEU A 147 11.93 -0.08 -28.43
CA LEU A 147 12.82 0.97 -28.91
C LEU A 147 13.93 0.38 -29.82
N PRO A 148 14.37 1.08 -30.87
CA PRO A 148 15.46 0.63 -31.72
C PRO A 148 16.84 0.89 -31.08
N GLY A 149 17.78 -0.03 -31.29
CA GLY A 149 19.20 0.18 -31.02
C GLY A 149 19.52 0.58 -29.57
N ASP A 150 20.30 1.66 -29.44
CA ASP A 150 20.86 2.17 -28.19
C ASP A 150 19.80 2.90 -27.33
N GLU A 151 18.65 3.29 -27.91
CA GLU A 151 17.57 3.93 -27.15
C GLU A 151 16.95 3.00 -26.11
N ARG A 152 17.05 1.69 -26.30
CA ARG A 152 16.61 0.67 -25.33
C ARG A 152 17.32 0.83 -23.98
N LEU A 153 18.50 1.44 -23.93
CA LEU A 153 19.21 1.76 -22.68
C LEU A 153 18.40 2.68 -21.76
N LYS A 154 17.52 3.53 -22.32
CA LYS A 154 16.59 4.37 -21.53
C LYS A 154 15.69 3.51 -20.63
N GLY A 155 15.35 2.29 -21.06
CA GLY A 155 14.60 1.33 -20.24
C GLY A 155 15.39 0.85 -19.02
N ILE A 156 16.71 0.70 -19.14
CA ILE A 156 17.59 0.34 -18.02
C ILE A 156 17.66 1.49 -17.01
N ASP A 157 17.77 2.73 -17.49
CA ASP A 157 17.78 3.90 -16.61
C ASP A 157 16.43 4.10 -15.90
N ALA A 158 15.33 3.79 -16.59
CA ALA A 158 13.99 3.81 -16.01
C ALA A 158 13.81 2.70 -14.95
N LEU A 159 14.41 1.52 -15.17
CA LEU A 159 14.42 0.43 -14.19
C LEU A 159 15.10 0.84 -12.87
N LEU A 160 16.20 1.59 -12.94
CA LEU A 160 16.91 2.08 -11.74
C LEU A 160 16.10 3.09 -10.92
N LYS A 161 15.17 3.80 -11.56
CA LYS A 161 14.27 4.77 -10.91
C LYS A 161 12.97 4.14 -10.40
N LEU A 162 12.69 2.90 -10.79
CA LEU A 162 11.46 2.21 -10.44
C LEU A 162 11.53 1.69 -9.00
N ASP A 163 10.45 1.90 -8.23
CA ASP A 163 10.32 1.30 -6.90
C ASP A 163 10.07 -0.21 -7.03
N THR A 164 11.14 -0.99 -6.90
CA THR A 164 11.08 -2.44 -7.03
C THR A 164 10.47 -3.13 -5.81
N SER A 165 10.23 -2.44 -4.68
CA SER A 165 9.72 -3.09 -3.47
C SER A 165 8.27 -3.57 -3.60
N ARG A 166 7.50 -2.94 -4.50
CA ARG A 166 6.09 -3.24 -4.76
C ARG A 166 5.87 -4.24 -5.89
N LEU A 167 6.95 -4.65 -6.57
CA LEU A 167 6.91 -5.62 -7.65
C LEU A 167 7.00 -7.04 -7.10
N SER A 168 6.36 -7.97 -7.80
CA SER A 168 6.53 -9.39 -7.51
C SER A 168 7.99 -9.82 -7.73
N ALA A 169 8.40 -10.91 -7.07
CA ALA A 169 9.74 -11.46 -7.24
C ALA A 169 10.02 -11.84 -8.72
N LEU A 170 9.01 -12.40 -9.39
CA LEU A 170 9.11 -12.78 -10.80
C LEU A 170 9.28 -11.57 -11.72
N GLU A 171 8.49 -10.49 -11.52
CA GLU A 171 8.61 -9.27 -12.34
C GLU A 171 10.00 -8.62 -12.18
N ARG A 172 10.50 -8.54 -10.95
CA ARG A 172 11.85 -8.02 -10.69
C ARG A 172 12.91 -8.84 -11.39
N GLN A 173 12.83 -10.16 -11.27
CA GLN A 173 13.79 -11.06 -11.91
C GLN A 173 13.73 -10.94 -13.43
N ALA A 174 12.53 -10.95 -14.03
CA ALA A 174 12.36 -10.81 -15.47
C ALA A 174 12.92 -9.47 -16.01
N LEU A 175 12.70 -8.36 -15.29
CA LEU A 175 13.26 -7.05 -15.65
C LEU A 175 14.78 -7.02 -15.54
N ASN A 176 15.34 -7.61 -14.48
CA ASN A 176 16.78 -7.69 -14.28
C ASN A 176 17.46 -8.56 -15.34
N ASP A 177 16.90 -9.75 -15.61
CA ASP A 177 17.40 -10.67 -16.62
C ASP A 177 17.37 -10.00 -18.00
N ARG A 178 16.27 -9.29 -18.32
CA ARG A 178 16.17 -8.51 -19.56
C ARG A 178 17.18 -7.37 -19.61
N ALA A 179 17.44 -6.68 -18.49
CA ALA A 179 18.44 -5.62 -18.41
C ALA A 179 19.85 -6.16 -18.70
N VAL A 180 20.21 -7.30 -18.11
CA VAL A 180 21.50 -7.96 -18.33
C VAL A 180 21.66 -8.37 -19.79
N LEU A 181 20.66 -9.04 -20.37
CA LEU A 181 20.67 -9.43 -21.78
C LEU A 181 20.78 -8.20 -22.70
N LEU A 182 20.04 -7.14 -22.40
CA LEU A 182 20.07 -5.93 -23.20
C LEU A 182 21.42 -5.20 -23.14
N ARG A 183 22.04 -5.11 -21.95
CA ARG A 183 23.42 -4.56 -21.82
C ARG A 183 24.40 -5.38 -22.63
N LYS A 184 24.25 -6.71 -22.63
CA LYS A 184 25.09 -7.60 -23.43
C LYS A 184 24.86 -7.40 -24.93
N GLU A 185 23.62 -7.43 -25.41
CA GLU A 185 23.29 -7.22 -26.83
C GLU A 185 23.84 -5.88 -27.37
N ILE A 186 23.59 -4.80 -26.63
CA ILE A 186 24.04 -3.45 -27.04
C ILE A 186 25.55 -3.33 -26.88
N GLY A 187 26.11 -3.94 -25.82
CA GLY A 187 27.54 -4.01 -25.61
C GLY A 187 28.26 -4.72 -26.76
N ASP A 188 27.84 -5.92 -27.11
CA ASP A 188 28.41 -6.71 -28.21
C ASP A 188 28.34 -5.93 -29.54
N ALA A 189 27.22 -5.27 -29.80
CA ALA A 189 27.08 -4.39 -30.96
C ALA A 189 28.05 -3.20 -30.92
N ALA A 190 28.22 -2.54 -29.77
CA ALA A 190 29.16 -1.43 -29.60
C ALA A 190 30.62 -1.90 -29.75
N LEU A 191 30.97 -3.07 -29.23
CA LEU A 191 32.30 -3.66 -29.39
C LEU A 191 32.61 -3.93 -30.87
N GLU A 192 31.68 -4.53 -31.60
CA GLU A 192 31.86 -4.81 -33.02
C GLU A 192 31.90 -3.54 -33.87
N ARG A 193 31.06 -2.53 -33.57
CA ARG A 193 31.16 -1.20 -34.21
C ARG A 193 32.51 -0.55 -33.95
N GLY A 194 32.98 -0.59 -32.70
CA GLY A 194 34.29 -0.08 -32.31
C GLY A 194 35.46 -0.77 -33.02
N LYS A 195 35.44 -2.10 -33.10
CA LYS A 195 36.42 -2.90 -33.85
C LYS A 195 36.38 -2.60 -35.34
N ALA A 196 35.18 -2.43 -35.92
CA ALA A 196 35.03 -2.06 -37.32
C ALA A 196 35.58 -0.65 -37.60
N ALA A 197 35.26 0.34 -36.75
CA ALA A 197 35.80 1.69 -36.83
C ALA A 197 37.33 1.68 -36.72
N PHE A 198 37.90 0.88 -35.81
CA PHE A 198 39.34 0.70 -35.68
C PHE A 198 39.97 0.17 -36.99
N ARG A 199 39.36 -0.84 -37.62
CA ARG A 199 39.82 -1.37 -38.93
C ARG A 199 39.72 -0.35 -40.07
N ARG A 200 38.72 0.55 -40.02
CA ARG A 200 38.56 1.66 -40.97
C ARG A 200 39.47 2.85 -40.69
N ASN A 201 40.33 2.77 -39.67
CA ASN A 201 41.18 3.85 -39.21
C ASN A 201 40.42 5.08 -38.65
N GLU A 202 39.16 4.90 -38.25
CA GLU A 202 38.31 5.94 -37.66
C GLU A 202 38.49 5.96 -36.13
N MET A 203 39.68 6.35 -35.68
CA MET A 203 40.11 6.17 -34.29
C MET A 203 39.23 6.92 -33.28
N ARG A 204 38.69 8.09 -33.65
CA ARG A 204 37.74 8.84 -32.80
C ARG A 204 36.44 8.07 -32.57
N ALA A 205 35.81 7.58 -33.64
CA ALA A 205 34.59 6.77 -33.54
C ALA A 205 34.86 5.48 -32.76
N ALA A 206 36.00 4.83 -33.01
CA ALA A 206 36.42 3.65 -32.26
C ALA A 206 36.53 3.93 -30.76
N THR A 207 37.13 5.05 -30.34
CA THR A 207 37.21 5.40 -28.91
C THR A 207 35.84 5.62 -28.28
N GLU A 208 34.89 6.23 -28.99
CA GLU A 208 33.55 6.47 -28.46
C GLU A 208 32.76 5.17 -28.26
N ASP A 209 32.71 4.31 -29.28
CA ASP A 209 31.98 3.04 -29.21
C ASP A 209 32.60 2.06 -28.20
N LEU A 210 33.94 1.95 -28.16
CA LEU A 210 34.63 1.09 -27.21
C LEU A 210 34.57 1.62 -25.78
N ALA A 211 34.59 2.94 -25.58
CA ALA A 211 34.40 3.52 -24.25
C ALA A 211 32.97 3.27 -23.73
N ARG A 212 31.96 3.38 -24.62
CA ARG A 212 30.57 3.01 -24.28
C ARG A 212 30.46 1.54 -23.89
N PHE A 213 31.12 0.66 -24.63
CA PHE A 213 31.17 -0.77 -24.29
C PHE A 213 31.73 -1.00 -22.88
N MET A 214 32.87 -0.37 -22.55
CA MET A 214 33.45 -0.50 -21.20
C MET A 214 32.54 0.04 -20.10
N ALA A 215 31.72 1.07 -20.38
CA ALA A 215 30.76 1.61 -19.43
C ALA A 215 29.56 0.67 -19.17
N MET A 216 29.30 -0.33 -20.04
CA MET A 216 28.20 -1.29 -19.89
C MET A 216 28.53 -2.48 -18.97
N ASN A 217 29.70 -2.47 -18.31
CA ASN A 217 30.21 -3.56 -17.46
C ASN A 217 30.25 -4.91 -18.20
N PRO A 218 31.09 -5.03 -19.24
CA PRO A 218 31.23 -6.27 -20.00
C PRO A 218 31.90 -7.37 -19.18
N THR A 219 31.90 -8.59 -19.71
CA THR A 219 32.61 -9.71 -19.09
C THR A 219 34.11 -9.43 -19.03
N GLU A 220 34.83 -10.07 -18.10
CA GLU A 220 36.28 -9.81 -17.94
C GLU A 220 37.07 -10.08 -19.24
N ALA A 221 36.71 -11.15 -19.96
CA ALA A 221 37.35 -11.50 -21.23
C ALA A 221 37.12 -10.43 -22.30
N ASP A 222 35.87 -9.97 -22.48
CA ASP A 222 35.56 -8.95 -23.48
C ASP A 222 36.10 -7.58 -23.07
N ALA A 223 36.14 -7.28 -21.77
CA ALA A 223 36.73 -6.06 -21.23
C ALA A 223 38.24 -5.99 -21.53
N LEU A 224 38.95 -7.11 -21.44
CA LEU A 224 40.36 -7.20 -21.81
C LEU A 224 40.55 -6.94 -23.30
N ASP A 225 39.80 -7.62 -24.16
CA ASP A 225 39.88 -7.42 -25.61
C ASP A 225 39.56 -5.96 -26.01
N ALA A 226 38.50 -5.38 -25.44
CA ALA A 226 38.14 -3.98 -25.65
C ALA A 226 39.22 -3.01 -25.13
N SER A 227 39.87 -3.32 -24.00
CA SER A 227 40.94 -2.48 -23.45
C SER A 227 42.14 -2.37 -24.38
N PHE A 228 42.46 -3.44 -25.11
CA PHE A 228 43.50 -3.42 -26.14
C PHE A 228 43.12 -2.48 -27.30
N PHE A 229 41.95 -2.67 -27.91
CA PHE A 229 41.52 -1.83 -29.03
C PHE A 229 41.34 -0.37 -28.63
N LEU A 230 40.78 -0.12 -27.45
CA LEU A 230 40.57 1.23 -26.92
C LEU A 230 41.91 1.90 -26.58
N GLY A 231 42.84 1.16 -25.97
CA GLY A 231 44.19 1.65 -25.68
C GLY A 231 44.98 1.96 -26.94
N ALA A 232 44.86 1.12 -27.98
CA ALA A 232 45.48 1.36 -29.28
C ALA A 232 44.86 2.59 -29.99
N ALA A 233 43.53 2.74 -29.93
CA ALA A 233 42.83 3.89 -30.47
C ALA A 233 43.16 5.19 -29.73
N TYR A 234 43.34 5.16 -28.40
CA TYR A 234 43.80 6.32 -27.64
C TYR A 234 45.24 6.71 -27.98
N ASN A 235 46.11 5.74 -28.20
CA ASN A 235 47.49 5.99 -28.60
C ASN A 235 47.55 6.67 -29.98
N SER A 236 46.74 6.24 -30.95
CA SER A 236 46.71 6.85 -32.29
C SER A 236 46.12 8.26 -32.34
N ILE A 237 45.32 8.66 -31.35
CA ILE A 237 44.82 10.05 -31.19
C ILE A 237 45.63 10.88 -30.19
N ASN A 238 46.84 10.43 -29.84
CA ASN A 238 47.76 11.08 -28.89
C ASN A 238 47.23 11.27 -27.46
N GLN A 239 46.22 10.49 -27.05
CA GLN A 239 45.70 10.49 -25.67
C GLN A 239 46.44 9.45 -24.82
N HIS A 240 47.76 9.61 -24.68
CA HIS A 240 48.62 8.64 -24.01
C HIS A 240 48.29 8.45 -22.52
N ASP A 241 47.79 9.50 -21.86
CA ASP A 241 47.35 9.47 -20.46
C ASP A 241 46.22 8.46 -20.21
N LYS A 242 45.30 8.33 -21.18
CA LYS A 242 44.19 7.37 -21.11
C LYS A 242 44.56 6.00 -21.67
N ALA A 243 45.54 5.96 -22.59
CA ALA A 243 45.96 4.73 -23.25
C ALA A 243 46.74 3.80 -22.31
N TRP A 244 47.69 4.33 -21.52
CA TRP A 244 48.58 3.49 -20.73
C TRP A 244 47.88 2.59 -19.70
N PRO A 245 46.87 3.01 -18.92
CA PRO A 245 46.26 2.11 -17.92
C PRO A 245 45.46 0.98 -18.59
N LEU A 246 44.86 1.24 -19.76
CA LEU A 246 44.11 0.25 -20.52
C LEU A 246 45.05 -0.80 -21.14
N LEU A 247 46.16 -0.35 -21.74
CA LEU A 247 47.16 -1.24 -22.31
C LEU A 247 47.90 -2.05 -21.23
N ALA A 248 48.19 -1.44 -20.07
CA ALA A 248 48.78 -2.16 -18.93
C ALA A 248 47.86 -3.28 -18.46
N ARG A 249 46.56 -3.00 -18.28
CA ARG A 249 45.56 -4.00 -17.92
C ARG A 249 45.53 -5.17 -18.91
N PHE A 250 45.60 -4.90 -20.21
CA PHE A 250 45.63 -5.95 -21.23
C PHE A 250 46.91 -6.81 -21.14
N VAL A 251 48.08 -6.18 -21.02
CA VAL A 251 49.38 -6.88 -20.93
C VAL A 251 49.50 -7.74 -19.68
N ASP A 252 48.90 -7.30 -18.57
CA ASP A 252 48.89 -8.03 -17.30
C ASP A 252 47.84 -9.15 -17.28
N GLY A 253 46.68 -8.92 -17.89
CA GLY A 253 45.55 -9.85 -17.93
C GLY A 253 45.73 -10.99 -18.93
N ASP A 254 46.15 -10.71 -20.17
CA ASP A 254 46.27 -11.71 -21.23
C ASP A 254 47.71 -11.98 -21.65
N LYS A 255 48.39 -12.82 -20.84
CA LYS A 255 49.80 -13.21 -21.04
C LYS A 255 50.05 -14.05 -22.30
N LYS A 256 49.01 -14.69 -22.86
CA LYS A 256 49.14 -15.63 -23.99
C LYS A 256 48.67 -15.04 -25.32
N SER A 257 48.10 -13.85 -25.32
CA SER A 257 47.63 -13.23 -26.56
C SER A 257 48.75 -13.04 -27.57
N LYS A 258 48.45 -13.35 -28.84
CA LYS A 258 49.30 -13.04 -29.98
C LYS A 258 49.47 -11.53 -30.18
N THR A 259 48.55 -10.70 -29.70
CA THR A 259 48.64 -9.23 -29.82
C THR A 259 49.33 -8.57 -28.63
N ARG A 260 49.77 -9.35 -27.62
CA ARG A 260 50.48 -8.82 -26.44
C ARG A 260 51.79 -8.15 -26.83
N ASP A 261 52.53 -8.70 -27.78
CA ASP A 261 53.79 -8.12 -28.28
C ASP A 261 53.58 -6.70 -28.85
N TYR A 262 52.52 -6.51 -29.64
CA TYR A 262 52.11 -5.21 -30.16
C TYR A 262 51.62 -4.28 -29.05
N ALA A 263 50.80 -4.79 -28.12
CA ALA A 263 50.32 -4.02 -26.99
C ALA A 263 51.46 -3.49 -26.11
N MET A 264 52.52 -4.28 -25.89
CA MET A 264 53.71 -3.84 -25.15
C MET A 264 54.47 -2.73 -25.88
N VAL A 265 54.54 -2.77 -27.22
CA VAL A 265 55.13 -1.68 -28.02
C VAL A 265 54.33 -0.39 -27.86
N LEU A 266 53.00 -0.47 -27.92
CA LEU A 266 52.12 0.68 -27.72
C LEU A 266 52.15 1.19 -26.28
N LEU A 267 52.21 0.30 -25.30
CA LEU A 267 52.30 0.65 -23.89
C LEU A 267 53.58 1.42 -23.61
N ALA A 268 54.70 0.94 -24.13
CA ALA A 268 55.97 1.63 -24.00
C ALA A 268 55.98 3.00 -24.70
N GLN A 269 55.32 3.13 -25.85
CA GLN A 269 55.08 4.44 -26.47
C GLN A 269 54.32 5.36 -25.54
N SER A 270 53.19 4.91 -24.98
CA SER A 270 52.40 5.73 -24.06
C SER A 270 53.20 6.13 -22.83
N TYR A 271 54.09 5.26 -22.31
CA TYR A 271 54.99 5.61 -21.21
C TYR A 271 56.07 6.63 -21.61
N GLN A 272 56.62 6.55 -22.83
CA GLN A 272 57.57 7.55 -23.34
C GLN A 272 56.94 8.94 -23.41
N GLU A 273 55.76 9.03 -24.00
CA GLU A 273 55.03 10.30 -24.17
C GLU A 273 54.52 10.88 -22.85
N THR A 274 54.24 10.03 -21.85
CA THR A 274 53.86 10.46 -20.49
C THR A 274 55.06 10.65 -19.55
N ASN A 275 56.28 10.70 -20.10
CA ASN A 275 57.54 10.91 -19.37
C ASN A 275 57.84 9.84 -18.28
N GLN A 276 57.26 8.64 -18.38
CA GLN A 276 57.52 7.50 -17.51
C GLN A 276 58.60 6.59 -18.13
N LEU A 277 59.77 7.17 -18.38
CA LEU A 277 60.86 6.55 -19.16
C LEU A 277 61.36 5.23 -18.53
N ASP A 278 61.45 5.14 -17.21
CA ASP A 278 61.90 3.92 -16.53
C ASP A 278 60.96 2.73 -16.79
N LYS A 279 59.65 2.98 -16.71
CA LYS A 279 58.63 1.96 -17.02
C LYS A 279 58.66 1.60 -18.50
N ALA A 280 58.79 2.58 -19.39
CA ALA A 280 58.93 2.32 -20.82
C ALA A 280 60.11 1.37 -21.11
N LEU A 281 61.27 1.65 -20.53
CA LEU A 281 62.46 0.82 -20.68
C LEU A 281 62.26 -0.59 -20.12
N ALA A 282 61.64 -0.72 -18.95
CA ALA A 282 61.34 -2.02 -18.34
C ALA A 282 60.38 -2.84 -19.23
N THR A 283 59.27 -2.25 -19.68
CA THR A 283 58.28 -2.91 -20.55
C THR A 283 58.89 -3.35 -21.88
N ILE A 284 59.73 -2.53 -22.53
CA ILE A 284 60.36 -2.92 -23.80
C ILE A 284 61.38 -4.04 -23.61
N ARG A 285 62.18 -4.00 -22.54
CA ARG A 285 63.13 -5.09 -22.23
C ARG A 285 62.40 -6.40 -22.00
N ASP A 286 61.29 -6.36 -21.25
CA ASP A 286 60.43 -7.53 -21.03
C ASP A 286 59.84 -8.04 -22.35
N ALA A 287 59.39 -7.13 -23.23
CA ALA A 287 58.85 -7.50 -24.54
C ALA A 287 59.90 -8.21 -25.42
N ILE A 288 61.13 -7.69 -25.47
CA ILE A 288 62.24 -8.27 -26.24
C ILE A 288 62.64 -9.65 -25.69
N GLY A 289 62.66 -9.80 -24.36
CA GLY A 289 62.99 -11.07 -23.71
C GLY A 289 61.93 -12.14 -23.93
N ASN A 290 60.65 -11.77 -23.79
CA ASN A 290 59.53 -12.71 -23.88
C ASN A 290 59.11 -13.02 -25.33
N TYR A 291 59.37 -12.12 -26.28
CA TYR A 291 58.93 -12.25 -27.68
C TYR A 291 60.06 -12.05 -28.71
N PRO A 292 61.13 -12.85 -28.68
CA PRO A 292 62.30 -12.67 -29.56
C PRO A 292 61.99 -12.86 -31.07
N ALA A 293 60.91 -13.58 -31.40
CA ALA A 293 60.46 -13.84 -32.77
C ALA A 293 59.29 -12.93 -33.22
N SER A 294 58.97 -11.88 -32.48
CA SER A 294 57.88 -10.96 -32.84
C SER A 294 58.18 -10.19 -34.14
N GLN A 295 57.16 -9.99 -34.97
CA GLN A 295 57.25 -9.10 -36.14
C GLN A 295 57.56 -7.64 -35.76
N TYR A 296 57.30 -7.24 -34.51
CA TYR A 296 57.54 -5.90 -34.00
C TYR A 296 58.91 -5.73 -33.35
N MET A 297 59.81 -6.71 -33.44
CA MET A 297 61.15 -6.63 -32.84
C MET A 297 61.96 -5.41 -33.31
N GLY A 298 61.83 -5.02 -34.58
CA GLY A 298 62.46 -3.80 -35.08
C GLY A 298 61.94 -2.55 -34.37
N ALA A 299 60.62 -2.44 -34.19
CA ALA A 299 59.98 -1.34 -33.47
C ALA A 299 60.36 -1.33 -31.98
N MET A 300 60.41 -2.50 -31.33
CA MET A 300 60.85 -2.63 -29.93
C MET A 300 62.28 -2.11 -29.74
N LYS A 301 63.23 -2.53 -30.59
CA LYS A 301 64.63 -2.06 -30.53
C LYS A 301 64.76 -0.57 -30.79
N ALA A 302 64.05 -0.05 -31.80
CA ALA A 302 64.04 1.38 -32.10
C ALA A 302 63.53 2.21 -30.91
N ARG A 303 62.43 1.76 -30.28
CA ARG A 303 61.88 2.41 -29.09
C ARG A 303 62.77 2.28 -27.86
N LEU A 304 63.46 1.16 -27.67
CA LEU A 304 64.42 1.01 -26.58
C LEU A 304 65.52 2.07 -26.70
N ASN A 305 66.06 2.25 -27.91
CA ASN A 305 67.10 3.25 -28.16
C ASN A 305 66.57 4.67 -28.01
N SER A 306 65.34 4.96 -28.44
CA SER A 306 64.73 6.29 -28.26
C SER A 306 64.48 6.61 -26.77
N ALA A 307 63.92 5.68 -26.00
CA ALA A 307 63.74 5.86 -24.55
C ALA A 307 65.08 6.04 -23.83
N LYS A 308 66.12 5.28 -24.20
CA LYS A 308 67.44 5.43 -23.59
C LYS A 308 68.08 6.79 -23.89
N ARG A 309 67.91 7.32 -25.10
CA ARG A 309 68.35 8.68 -25.45
C ARG A 309 67.57 9.73 -24.66
N GLN A 310 66.24 9.60 -24.56
CA GLN A 310 65.40 10.50 -23.76
C GLN A 310 65.75 10.44 -22.27
N ALA A 311 66.14 9.27 -21.75
CA ALA A 311 66.57 9.08 -20.37
C ALA A 311 68.03 9.51 -20.12
N GLY A 312 68.75 10.02 -21.13
CA GLY A 312 70.17 10.40 -21.00
C GLY A 312 71.13 9.22 -20.79
N LEU A 313 70.67 7.98 -20.97
CA LEU A 313 71.46 6.75 -20.84
C LEU A 313 72.33 6.46 -22.07
N ILE A 314 72.05 7.15 -23.19
CA ILE A 314 72.91 7.18 -24.37
C ILE A 314 73.19 8.65 -24.66
N THR A 315 74.36 9.12 -24.24
CA THR A 315 74.93 10.39 -24.70
C THR A 315 75.65 10.11 -26.00
N ASP A 316 74.94 10.21 -27.13
CA ASP A 316 75.63 10.33 -28.41
C ASP A 316 76.32 11.70 -28.42
N THR A 317 77.62 11.68 -28.13
CA THR A 317 78.55 12.72 -28.60
C THR A 317 78.29 12.86 -30.10
N PRO A 318 77.93 14.04 -30.62
CA PRO A 318 77.63 14.18 -32.03
C PRO A 318 78.90 13.86 -32.82
N ALA A 319 78.85 12.79 -33.62
CA ALA A 319 79.76 12.65 -34.74
C ALA A 319 79.60 13.93 -35.58
N ALA A 320 80.68 14.69 -35.65
CA ALA A 320 80.74 16.01 -36.25
C ALA A 320 80.12 16.04 -37.65
N PRO A 321 79.34 17.08 -38.01
CA PRO A 321 78.93 17.29 -39.38
C PRO A 321 80.16 17.68 -40.20
N GLY A 322 80.60 16.77 -41.07
CA GLY A 322 81.55 17.06 -42.13
C GLY A 322 81.02 18.20 -43.02
N ALA A 323 81.87 19.20 -43.19
CA ALA A 323 81.59 20.47 -43.86
C ALA A 323 81.30 20.33 -45.37
N ALA A 324 80.36 21.17 -45.84
CA ALA A 324 80.29 21.96 -47.10
C ALA A 324 80.67 21.26 -48.44
N ALA A 325 79.93 21.38 -49.55
CA ALA A 325 79.35 22.56 -50.21
C ALA A 325 78.61 22.09 -51.50
N PRO A 326 78.26 22.96 -52.47
CA PRO A 326 77.33 24.09 -52.47
C PRO A 326 76.12 23.84 -53.42
N ALA A 327 75.12 24.73 -53.35
CA ALA A 327 74.02 24.80 -54.30
C ALA A 327 74.49 25.11 -55.74
N PRO A 328 73.70 24.72 -56.76
CA PRO A 328 73.47 25.59 -57.90
C PRO A 328 71.98 25.91 -58.08
N ALA A 329 71.77 27.12 -58.58
CA ALA A 329 70.49 27.77 -58.78
C ALA A 329 69.78 27.35 -60.08
N THR A 330 68.49 27.70 -60.12
CA THR A 330 67.63 27.95 -61.29
C THR A 330 67.27 26.81 -62.24
N ALA A 331 66.00 26.39 -62.19
CA ALA A 331 65.13 26.31 -63.37
C ALA A 331 63.65 26.22 -62.95
N ALA A 332 62.89 27.27 -63.24
CA ALA A 332 61.46 27.18 -63.58
C ALA A 332 61.34 27.45 -65.10
N PRO A 333 60.22 27.20 -65.80
CA PRO A 333 58.94 26.61 -65.38
C PRO A 333 58.45 25.47 -66.31
N ALA A 334 57.42 24.72 -65.90
CA ALA A 334 56.52 24.05 -66.84
C ALA A 334 55.11 23.92 -66.24
N ALA A 335 54.15 24.53 -66.92
CA ALA A 335 52.73 24.54 -66.62
C ALA A 335 52.06 23.22 -67.02
N ALA A 336 51.08 22.78 -66.22
CA ALA A 336 49.94 21.87 -66.53
C ALA A 336 49.56 21.14 -65.23
N ALA A 337 48.32 20.88 -64.87
CA ALA A 337 47.00 21.25 -65.34
C ALA A 337 46.07 20.93 -64.16
N THR A 338 45.12 21.80 -63.89
CA THR A 338 44.01 21.56 -62.96
C THR A 338 43.09 20.44 -63.48
N PRO A 339 42.74 19.42 -62.68
CA PRO A 339 41.60 18.57 -62.99
C PRO A 339 40.28 19.21 -62.50
N ALA A 340 39.30 19.14 -63.38
CA ALA A 340 37.95 19.67 -63.34
C ALA A 340 37.06 19.10 -62.21
N PRO A 341 35.93 19.79 -61.89
CA PRO A 341 35.01 19.40 -60.81
C PRO A 341 34.19 18.14 -61.12
N ALA A 342 33.77 17.49 -60.03
CA ALA A 342 33.00 16.25 -59.98
C ALA A 342 31.67 16.30 -60.77
N PRO A 343 31.25 15.18 -61.40
CA PRO A 343 29.99 15.08 -62.11
C PRO A 343 28.78 14.98 -61.16
N ALA A 344 27.73 15.70 -61.53
CA ALA A 344 26.44 15.80 -60.84
C ALA A 344 25.70 14.45 -60.78
N ALA A 345 25.00 14.26 -59.66
CA ALA A 345 24.11 13.13 -59.40
C ALA A 345 22.88 13.12 -60.34
N PRO A 346 22.43 11.94 -60.81
CA PRO A 346 21.19 11.82 -61.57
C PRO A 346 19.95 11.90 -60.67
N ALA A 347 18.95 12.66 -61.13
CA ALA A 347 17.64 12.85 -60.51
C ALA A 347 16.80 11.56 -60.49
N PRO A 348 15.90 11.38 -59.50
CA PRO A 348 15.03 10.22 -59.40
C PRO A 348 13.83 10.29 -60.36
N THR A 349 13.54 9.16 -61.00
CA THR A 349 12.35 8.90 -61.82
C THR A 349 11.08 8.80 -60.96
N PRO A 350 9.95 9.39 -61.38
CA PRO A 350 8.67 9.23 -60.70
C PRO A 350 8.00 7.88 -61.05
N ALA A 351 7.45 7.22 -60.04
CA ALA A 351 6.68 5.99 -60.15
C ALA A 351 5.28 6.24 -60.77
N PRO A 352 4.74 5.29 -61.56
CA PRO A 352 3.40 5.40 -62.11
C PRO A 352 2.32 5.00 -61.09
N ALA A 353 1.25 5.78 -61.08
CA ALA A 353 0.03 5.52 -60.32
C ALA A 353 -0.73 4.29 -60.85
N GLN A 354 -1.17 3.44 -59.92
CA GLN A 354 -2.37 2.59 -60.04
C GLN A 354 -3.07 2.54 -58.70
#